data_AF-A0A0A0DML1-F1
#
_entry.id   AF-A0A0A0DML1-F1
#
_cell.length_a   1.000
_cell.length_b   1.000
_cell.length_c   1.000
_cell.angle_alpha   90.00
_cell.angle_beta   90.00
_cell.angle_gamma   90.00
#
_symmetry.space_group_name_H-M   'P 1'
#
loop_
_entity.id
_entity.type
_entity.pdbx_description
1 polymer ?
#
loop_
_entity_poly.entity_id
_entity_poly.type
_entity_poly.pdbx_seq_one_letter_code
_entity_poly.pdbx_strand_id
1 'polypeptide(L)'
;MQDQHTPPSERARVRRAADRGHYDAATIQAIVDDAWLCHVAFACPDVLCLPTACWRVGDRLYIHGSNGSRMMKHLASGAPACVAITHLDGLVMARSAFSHSMNFRSVVIHGHFTEVSDEAKPTVLAALMEHIAQGRAKDSRPPDANELKATTVLGISLHEAAAKIRNWGPKDKDEDLALPFWAGVLPLRQQQLPAISESGFEGPLPAYAQSWSVQQAHAG
;
A
#
# COMPACT_ATOMS: atom_id res chain seq x y z
N MET A 1 8.57 18.47 19.38
CA MET A 1 7.37 17.86 18.78
C MET A 1 7.20 18.50 17.41
N GLN A 2 7.42 17.76 16.33
CA GLN A 2 7.17 18.26 14.98
C GLN A 2 5.66 18.36 14.77
N ASP A 3 5.23 19.48 14.20
CA ASP A 3 3.85 19.77 13.89
C ASP A 3 3.35 18.76 12.85
N GLN A 4 2.43 17.88 13.24
CA GLN A 4 2.00 16.70 12.44
C GLN A 4 1.24 17.07 11.15
N HIS A 5 1.08 18.36 10.88
CA HIS A 5 0.44 18.92 9.68
C HIS A 5 1.41 19.59 8.70
N THR A 6 2.71 19.65 9.02
CA THR A 6 3.70 20.26 8.11
C THR A 6 4.24 19.21 7.14
N PRO A 7 4.34 19.50 5.83
CA PRO A 7 4.96 18.57 4.90
C PRO A 7 6.42 18.28 5.28
N PRO A 8 6.87 17.02 5.19
CA PRO A 8 8.24 16.66 5.57
C PRO A 8 9.30 17.22 4.60
N SER A 9 8.88 17.59 3.38
CA SER A 9 9.73 18.28 2.40
C SER A 9 8.87 19.03 1.37
N GLU A 10 9.50 19.91 0.58
CA GLU A 10 8.83 20.56 -0.55
C GLU A 10 8.39 19.57 -1.64
N ARG A 11 9.12 18.46 -1.79
CA ARG A 11 8.80 17.36 -2.71
C ARG A 11 7.53 16.62 -2.28
N ALA A 12 7.37 16.37 -0.98
CA ALA A 12 6.21 15.66 -0.43
C ALA A 12 4.96 16.54 -0.25
N ARG A 13 5.08 17.87 -0.40
CA ARG A 13 3.97 18.81 -0.19
C ARG A 13 2.82 18.60 -1.18
N VAL A 14 1.63 18.27 -0.66
CA VAL A 14 0.40 18.26 -1.46
C VAL A 14 0.00 19.70 -1.80
N ARG A 15 0.10 20.09 -3.07
CA ARG A 15 -0.22 21.46 -3.54
C ARG A 15 -1.68 21.64 -3.97
N ARG A 16 -2.21 20.71 -4.78
CA ARG A 16 -3.60 20.79 -5.27
C ARG A 16 -4.55 20.07 -4.32
N ALA A 17 -5.55 20.80 -3.85
CA ALA A 17 -6.45 20.36 -2.78
C ALA A 17 -5.65 19.94 -1.54
N ALA A 18 -4.91 20.92 -0.98
CA ALA A 18 -3.99 20.73 0.13
C ALA A 18 -4.72 20.35 1.43
N ASP A 19 -6.01 20.69 1.54
CA ASP A 19 -6.93 20.24 2.60
C ASP A 19 -7.04 18.72 2.72
N ARG A 20 -6.58 18.00 1.69
CA ARG A 20 -6.59 16.53 1.60
C ARG A 20 -5.27 15.89 2.02
N GLY A 21 -4.24 16.69 2.27
CA GLY A 21 -2.90 16.22 2.58
C GLY A 21 -2.77 15.88 4.07
N HIS A 22 -2.24 14.69 4.36
CA HIS A 22 -1.95 14.23 5.72
C HIS A 22 -0.48 13.84 5.81
N TYR A 23 0.17 14.21 6.91
CA TYR A 23 1.61 14.00 7.12
C TYR A 23 1.92 13.30 8.45
N ASP A 24 0.90 13.02 9.25
CA ASP A 24 1.06 12.31 10.51
C ASP A 24 1.34 10.82 10.27
N ALA A 25 2.17 10.26 11.14
CA ALA A 25 2.61 8.87 11.01
C ALA A 25 1.45 7.87 11.11
N ALA A 26 0.44 8.15 11.93
CA ALA A 26 -0.68 7.23 12.13
C ALA A 26 -1.49 7.03 10.84
N THR A 27 -1.86 8.11 10.16
CA THR A 27 -2.56 8.08 8.88
C THR A 27 -1.75 7.38 7.79
N ILE A 28 -0.46 7.73 7.67
CA ILE A 28 0.43 7.14 6.67
C ILE A 28 0.58 5.63 6.91
N GLN A 29 0.86 5.23 8.15
CA GLN A 29 1.05 3.83 8.52
C GLN A 29 -0.22 3.01 8.28
N ALA A 30 -1.40 3.51 8.65
CA ALA A 30 -2.66 2.82 8.42
C ALA A 30 -2.91 2.53 6.92
N ILE A 31 -2.62 3.49 6.04
CA ILE A 31 -2.77 3.28 4.58
C ILE A 31 -1.78 2.24 4.05
N VAL A 32 -0.55 2.23 4.57
CA VAL A 32 0.47 1.24 4.21
C VAL A 32 0.09 -0.15 4.72
N ASP A 33 -0.44 -0.26 5.94
CA ASP A 33 -0.86 -1.53 6.56
C ASP A 33 -2.06 -2.16 5.85
N ASP A 34 -2.92 -1.36 5.24
CA ASP A 34 -4.03 -1.88 4.42
C ASP A 34 -3.56 -2.45 3.07
N ALA A 35 -2.29 -2.29 2.70
CA ALA A 35 -1.78 -2.63 1.36
C ALA A 35 -0.92 -3.90 1.34
N TRP A 36 -1.24 -4.81 0.42
CA TRP A 36 -0.35 -5.91 0.04
C TRP A 36 0.60 -5.55 -1.11
N LEU A 37 0.23 -4.56 -1.92
CA LEU A 37 0.95 -4.17 -3.14
C LEU A 37 1.27 -2.67 -3.11
N CYS A 38 2.44 -2.32 -3.63
CA CYS A 38 2.82 -0.94 -3.96
C CYS A 38 3.36 -0.85 -5.39
N HIS A 39 3.44 0.37 -5.90
CA HIS A 39 4.11 0.68 -7.16
C HIS A 39 5.41 1.43 -6.87
N VAL A 40 6.52 0.94 -7.39
CA VAL A 40 7.85 1.57 -7.21
C VAL A 40 8.28 2.20 -8.52
N ALA A 41 8.42 3.52 -8.52
CA ALA A 41 8.94 4.29 -9.63
C ALA A 41 10.41 4.69 -9.40
N PHE A 42 11.25 4.47 -10.41
CA PHE A 42 12.69 4.75 -10.40
C PHE A 42 13.22 4.91 -11.84
N ALA A 43 14.41 5.50 -12.01
CA ALA A 43 14.99 5.75 -13.34
C ALA A 43 16.17 4.82 -13.63
N CYS A 44 16.08 3.98 -14.67
CA CYS A 44 17.14 3.03 -15.04
C CYS A 44 17.07 2.50 -16.50
N PRO A 45 17.65 3.20 -17.50
CA PRO A 45 17.91 4.64 -17.57
C PRO A 45 16.63 5.46 -17.79
N ASP A 46 15.59 4.84 -18.34
CA ASP A 46 14.23 5.40 -18.47
C ASP A 46 13.47 5.33 -17.14
N VAL A 47 12.37 6.08 -17.03
CA VAL A 47 11.48 5.99 -15.86
C VAL A 47 10.65 4.70 -15.95
N LEU A 48 10.85 3.82 -14.98
CA LEU A 48 10.08 2.60 -14.80
C LEU A 48 9.15 2.77 -13.61
N CYS A 49 8.00 2.09 -13.65
CA CYS A 49 7.06 1.98 -12.54
C CYS A 49 6.60 0.52 -12.45
N LEU A 50 7.04 -0.20 -11.41
CA LEU A 50 6.83 -1.63 -11.30
C LEU A 50 6.01 -1.97 -10.04
N PRO A 51 4.96 -2.79 -10.14
CA PRO A 51 4.24 -3.28 -8.97
C PRO A 51 5.04 -4.36 -8.23
N THR A 52 4.97 -4.37 -6.90
CA THR A 52 5.57 -5.42 -6.07
C THR A 52 4.85 -5.54 -4.73
N ALA A 53 5.01 -6.67 -4.05
CA ALA A 53 4.49 -6.87 -2.70
C ALA A 53 5.21 -5.95 -1.71
N CYS A 54 4.46 -5.41 -0.76
CA CYS A 54 5.00 -4.57 0.30
C CYS A 54 4.41 -4.92 1.67
N TRP A 55 5.16 -4.59 2.71
CA TRP A 55 4.71 -4.66 4.10
C TRP A 55 5.47 -3.62 4.93
N ARG A 56 4.96 -3.30 6.11
CA ARG A 56 5.57 -2.35 7.02
C ARG A 56 6.16 -3.05 8.24
N VAL A 57 7.33 -2.59 8.68
CA VAL A 57 7.83 -2.86 10.04
C VAL A 57 8.31 -1.54 10.62
N GLY A 58 7.68 -1.10 11.71
CA GLY A 58 7.98 0.21 12.30
C GLY A 58 7.71 1.36 11.32
N ASP A 59 8.71 2.21 11.11
CA ASP A 59 8.65 3.40 10.26
C ASP A 59 9.19 3.15 8.84
N ARG A 60 9.25 1.89 8.39
CA ARG A 60 9.77 1.51 7.08
C ARG A 60 8.82 0.61 6.32
N LEU A 61 8.70 0.86 5.02
CA LEU A 61 8.09 -0.04 4.06
C LEU A 61 9.17 -0.94 3.46
N TYR A 62 8.88 -2.23 3.35
CA TYR A 62 9.77 -3.22 2.79
C TYR A 62 9.22 -3.82 1.51
N ILE A 63 10.13 -4.18 0.62
CA ILE A 63 9.89 -4.99 -0.58
C ILE A 63 10.93 -6.11 -0.64
N HIS A 64 10.64 -7.17 -1.38
CA HIS A 64 11.61 -8.22 -1.67
C HIS A 64 11.62 -8.60 -3.14
N GLY A 65 12.64 -9.35 -3.55
CA GLY A 65 12.71 -9.94 -4.87
C GLY A 65 13.99 -10.76 -5.04
N SER A 66 14.11 -11.41 -6.20
CA SER A 66 15.33 -12.13 -6.56
C SER A 66 16.55 -11.20 -6.50
N ASN A 67 17.65 -11.70 -5.94
CA ASN A 67 18.96 -11.03 -5.97
C ASN A 67 19.48 -10.78 -7.40
N GLY A 68 18.93 -11.47 -8.40
CA GLY A 68 19.21 -11.28 -9.82
C GLY A 68 18.44 -10.12 -10.46
N SER A 69 17.40 -9.61 -9.80
CA SER A 69 16.50 -8.59 -10.34
C SER A 69 17.21 -7.27 -10.61
N ARG A 70 16.98 -6.71 -11.80
CA ARG A 70 17.49 -5.38 -12.19
C ARG A 70 16.97 -4.28 -11.27
N MET A 71 15.68 -4.33 -10.91
CA MET A 71 15.09 -3.36 -9.97
C MET A 71 15.76 -3.47 -8.60
N MET A 72 15.89 -4.68 -8.06
CA MET A 72 16.45 -4.87 -6.72
C MET A 72 17.91 -4.39 -6.64
N LYS A 73 18.74 -4.75 -7.62
CA LYS A 73 20.15 -4.30 -7.69
C LYS A 73 20.26 -2.78 -7.79
N HIS A 74 19.43 -2.16 -8.63
CA HIS A 74 19.46 -0.71 -8.85
C HIS A 74 18.98 0.07 -7.63
N LEU A 75 17.91 -0.38 -6.97
CA LEU A 75 17.44 0.24 -5.73
C LEU A 75 18.43 0.02 -4.57
N ALA A 76 19.06 -1.16 -4.49
CA ALA A 76 20.10 -1.46 -3.49
C ALA A 76 21.34 -0.57 -3.65
N SER A 77 21.66 -0.10 -4.86
CA SER A 77 22.75 0.86 -5.08
C SER A 77 22.42 2.28 -4.64
N GLY A 78 21.30 2.50 -3.94
CA GLY A 78 20.89 3.79 -3.42
C GLY A 78 20.21 4.69 -4.46
N ALA A 79 19.67 4.14 -5.54
CA ALA A 79 18.93 4.94 -6.51
C ALA A 79 17.72 5.64 -5.87
N PRO A 80 17.42 6.91 -6.22
CA PRO A 80 16.19 7.56 -5.78
C PRO A 80 14.97 6.79 -6.28
N ALA A 81 13.99 6.63 -5.40
CA ALA A 81 12.74 5.96 -5.71
C ALA A 81 11.54 6.74 -5.17
N CYS A 82 10.40 6.46 -5.77
CA CYS A 82 9.08 6.90 -5.33
C CYS A 82 8.19 5.66 -5.19
N VAL A 83 7.59 5.47 -4.02
CA VAL A 83 6.63 4.38 -3.79
C VAL A 83 5.23 4.97 -3.69
N ALA A 84 4.28 4.40 -4.43
CA ALA A 84 2.88 4.80 -4.39
C ALA A 84 1.98 3.63 -3.98
N ILE A 85 1.06 3.90 -3.05
CA ILE A 85 -0.03 3.02 -2.62
C ILE A 85 -1.34 3.80 -2.76
N THR A 86 -2.37 3.16 -3.31
CA THR A 86 -3.70 3.77 -3.48
C THR A 86 -4.79 2.74 -3.22
N HIS A 87 -5.74 3.11 -2.38
CA HIS A 87 -7.01 2.39 -2.14
C HIS A 87 -8.15 3.22 -2.72
N LEU A 88 -8.97 2.60 -3.57
CA LEU A 88 -10.16 3.23 -4.13
C LEU A 88 -11.38 2.88 -3.27
N ASP A 89 -11.97 3.90 -2.64
CA ASP A 89 -13.05 3.75 -1.66
C ASP A 89 -14.43 4.16 -2.22
N GLY A 90 -14.50 4.73 -3.43
CA GLY A 90 -15.77 4.99 -4.10
C GLY A 90 -15.70 5.92 -5.31
N LEU A 91 -16.74 5.89 -6.15
CA LEU A 91 -16.92 6.81 -7.27
C LEU A 91 -17.84 7.95 -6.84
N VAL A 92 -17.47 9.19 -7.15
CA VAL A 92 -18.28 10.36 -6.82
C VAL A 92 -18.96 10.92 -8.04
N MET A 93 -20.28 10.86 -7.97
CA MET A 93 -21.20 11.17 -9.05
C MET A 93 -21.77 12.56 -8.78
N ALA A 94 -21.28 13.56 -9.52
CA ALA A 94 -21.77 14.92 -9.48
C ALA A 94 -22.85 15.14 -10.55
N ARG A 95 -23.58 16.26 -10.50
CA ARG A 95 -24.57 16.63 -11.51
C ARG A 95 -23.94 17.13 -12.80
N SER A 96 -22.78 17.77 -12.68
CA SER A 96 -21.94 18.17 -13.81
C SER A 96 -20.88 17.13 -14.11
N ALA A 97 -20.72 16.78 -15.38
CA ALA A 97 -19.71 15.82 -15.84
C ALA A 97 -18.27 16.21 -15.43
N PHE A 98 -18.00 17.50 -15.29
CA PHE A 98 -16.68 18.01 -14.88
C PHE A 98 -16.38 17.79 -13.38
N SER A 99 -17.42 17.66 -12.56
CA SER A 99 -17.30 17.61 -11.09
C SER A 99 -17.24 16.17 -10.55
N HIS A 100 -17.25 15.16 -11.42
CA HIS A 100 -17.01 13.77 -11.04
C HIS A 100 -15.64 13.59 -10.36
N SER A 101 -15.57 12.65 -9.42
CA SER A 101 -14.34 12.36 -8.69
C SER A 101 -14.33 10.95 -8.12
N MET A 102 -13.39 10.66 -7.23
CA MET A 102 -13.24 9.38 -6.54
C MET A 102 -12.96 9.64 -5.06
N ASN A 103 -13.51 8.81 -4.18
CA ASN A 103 -13.05 8.69 -2.82
C ASN A 103 -11.89 7.69 -2.80
N PHE A 104 -10.80 8.05 -2.13
CA PHE A 104 -9.58 7.26 -2.09
C PHE A 104 -8.72 7.63 -0.88
N ARG A 105 -7.81 6.73 -0.54
CA ARG A 105 -6.69 6.96 0.36
C ARG A 105 -5.41 6.56 -0.36
N SER A 106 -4.41 7.43 -0.38
CA SER A 106 -3.13 7.12 -1.01
C SER A 106 -1.97 7.61 -0.17
N VAL A 107 -0.83 6.93 -0.27
CA VAL A 107 0.46 7.38 0.27
C VAL A 107 1.48 7.42 -0.86
N VAL A 108 2.26 8.50 -0.91
CA VAL A 108 3.46 8.61 -1.73
C VAL A 108 4.67 8.74 -0.80
N ILE A 109 5.68 7.91 -1.01
CA ILE A 109 6.92 7.85 -0.22
C ILE A 109 8.09 8.17 -1.15
N HIS A 110 8.90 9.15 -0.78
CA HIS A 110 10.12 9.48 -1.51
C HIS A 110 11.34 9.04 -0.71
N GLY A 111 12.38 8.57 -1.39
CA GLY A 111 13.65 8.30 -0.70
C GLY A 111 14.52 7.31 -1.43
N HIS A 112 15.30 6.58 -0.64
CA HIS A 112 16.26 5.59 -1.09
C HIS A 112 15.99 4.29 -0.34
N PHE A 113 16.04 3.18 -1.05
CA PHE A 113 16.02 1.88 -0.43
C PHE A 113 17.39 1.56 0.18
N THR A 114 17.37 0.84 1.29
CA THR A 114 18.57 0.24 1.90
C THR A 114 18.36 -1.26 2.02
N GLU A 115 19.40 -2.02 1.70
CA GLU A 115 19.37 -3.47 1.84
C GLU A 115 19.34 -3.90 3.32
N VAL A 116 18.50 -4.89 3.62
CA VAL A 116 18.41 -5.51 4.93
C VAL A 116 19.52 -6.52 5.06
N SER A 117 20.28 -6.46 6.17
CA SER A 117 21.39 -7.38 6.42
C SER A 117 20.90 -8.83 6.55
N ASP A 118 21.79 -9.78 6.31
CA ASP A 118 21.45 -11.21 6.39
C ASP A 118 21.00 -11.63 7.80
N GLU A 119 21.48 -10.97 8.85
CA GLU A 119 21.07 -11.21 10.23
C GLU A 119 19.63 -10.76 10.49
N ALA A 120 19.21 -9.62 9.91
CA ALA A 120 17.87 -9.06 10.11
C ALA A 120 16.83 -9.62 9.13
N LYS A 121 17.26 -10.12 7.97
CA LYS A 121 16.42 -10.59 6.87
C LYS A 121 15.35 -11.62 7.29
N PRO A 122 15.65 -12.66 8.11
CA PRO A 122 14.64 -13.61 8.55
C PRO A 122 13.51 -12.96 9.35
N THR A 123 13.83 -12.04 10.26
CA THR A 123 12.83 -11.34 11.08
C THR A 123 11.92 -10.47 10.23
N VAL A 124 12.49 -9.73 9.27
CA VAL A 124 11.71 -8.86 8.38
C VAL A 124 10.82 -9.68 7.44
N LEU A 125 11.29 -10.82 6.93
CA LEU A 125 10.47 -11.74 6.12
C LEU A 125 9.39 -12.47 6.94
N ALA A 126 9.65 -12.76 8.22
CA ALA A 126 8.61 -13.31 9.10
C ALA A 126 7.43 -12.33 9.26
N ALA A 127 7.71 -11.02 9.34
CA ALA A 127 6.68 -9.99 9.38
C ALA A 127 5.83 -9.95 8.09
N LEU A 128 6.42 -10.23 6.93
CA LEU A 128 5.67 -10.37 5.68
C LEU A 128 4.65 -11.52 5.76
N MET A 129 5.03 -12.67 6.33
CA MET A 129 4.13 -13.82 6.43
C MET A 129 2.90 -13.51 7.29
N GLU A 130 3.10 -12.82 8.41
CA GLU A 130 1.99 -12.36 9.27
C GLU A 130 1.14 -11.29 8.59
N HIS A 131 1.74 -10.42 7.77
CA HIS A 131 1.04 -9.40 6.97
C HIS A 131 0.18 -9.99 5.85
N ILE A 132 0.66 -11.04 5.18
CA ILE A 132 -0.08 -11.72 4.10
C ILE A 132 -1.34 -12.39 4.67
N ALA A 133 -1.17 -13.18 5.72
CA ALA A 133 -2.27 -13.80 6.44
C ALA A 133 -1.80 -14.17 7.84
N GLN A 134 -2.43 -13.60 8.86
CA GLN A 134 -2.05 -13.80 10.25
C GLN A 134 -2.06 -15.30 10.62
N GLY A 135 -0.93 -15.81 11.14
CA GLY A 135 -0.72 -17.21 11.45
C GLY A 135 -0.20 -18.07 10.30
N ARG A 136 -0.14 -17.56 9.06
CA ARG A 136 0.33 -18.30 7.88
C ARG A 136 1.75 -18.86 8.05
N ALA A 137 2.61 -18.16 8.78
CA ALA A 137 3.99 -18.59 9.01
C ALA A 137 4.08 -19.99 9.64
N LYS A 138 3.10 -20.41 10.46
CA LYS A 138 3.06 -21.72 11.12
C LYS A 138 2.61 -22.85 10.19
N ASP A 139 1.89 -22.51 9.13
CA ASP A 139 1.34 -23.44 8.13
C ASP A 139 2.21 -23.50 6.86
N SER A 140 3.48 -23.11 6.98
CA SER A 140 4.51 -23.21 5.95
C SER A 140 5.84 -23.55 6.58
N ARG A 141 6.69 -24.35 5.91
CA ARG A 141 8.05 -24.57 6.41
C ARG A 141 8.83 -23.23 6.42
N PRO A 142 9.78 -23.04 7.36
CA PRO A 142 10.71 -21.91 7.30
C PRO A 142 11.51 -21.89 5.98
N PRO A 143 12.00 -20.70 5.58
CA PRO A 143 12.89 -20.60 4.43
C PRO A 143 14.23 -21.30 4.72
N ASP A 144 14.83 -21.91 3.69
CA ASP A 144 16.17 -22.47 3.77
C ASP A 144 17.25 -21.41 3.46
N ALA A 145 18.52 -21.79 3.65
CA ALA A 145 19.65 -20.89 3.45
C ALA A 145 19.81 -20.44 1.98
N ASN A 146 19.44 -21.28 1.01
CA ASN A 146 19.53 -20.95 -0.40
C ASN A 146 18.42 -19.96 -0.80
N GLU A 147 17.21 -20.16 -0.29
CA GLU A 147 16.07 -19.25 -0.48
C GLU A 147 16.37 -17.86 0.09
N LEU A 148 16.94 -17.79 1.30
CA LEU A 148 17.37 -16.53 1.92
C LEU A 148 18.49 -15.84 1.12
N LYS A 149 19.47 -16.61 0.63
CA LYS A 149 20.58 -16.08 -0.18
C LYS A 149 20.13 -15.62 -1.57
N ALA A 150 19.12 -16.26 -2.14
CA ALA A 150 18.53 -15.89 -3.42
C ALA A 150 17.62 -14.64 -3.34
N THR A 151 17.31 -14.17 -2.13
CA THR A 151 16.35 -13.09 -1.88
C THR A 151 17.04 -11.83 -1.35
N THR A 152 16.82 -10.72 -2.04
CA THR A 152 17.15 -9.38 -1.55
C THR A 152 15.90 -8.78 -0.90
N VAL A 153 16.07 -8.17 0.28
CA VAL A 153 15.02 -7.43 0.97
C VAL A 153 15.49 -5.99 1.12
N LEU A 154 14.65 -5.04 0.71
CA LEU A 154 14.95 -3.62 0.75
C LEU A 154 13.92 -2.89 1.59
N GLY A 155 14.36 -1.93 2.40
CA GLY A 155 13.48 -1.05 3.18
C GLY A 155 13.63 0.41 2.77
N ILE A 156 12.54 1.16 2.73
CA ILE A 156 12.50 2.61 2.55
C ILE A 156 11.81 3.28 3.75
N SER A 157 12.34 4.41 4.22
CA SER A 157 11.78 5.14 5.36
C SER A 157 10.49 5.87 4.99
N LEU A 158 9.54 5.89 5.92
CA LEU A 158 8.28 6.65 5.81
C LEU A 158 8.41 8.12 6.22
N HIS A 159 9.61 8.61 6.58
CA HIS A 159 9.78 9.99 7.05
C HIS A 159 9.53 11.05 5.98
N GLU A 160 9.77 10.74 4.71
CA GLU A 160 9.45 11.63 3.60
C GLU A 160 8.26 11.08 2.79
N ALA A 161 7.15 10.89 3.50
CA ALA A 161 5.89 10.42 2.94
C ALA A 161 4.78 11.46 3.11
N ALA A 162 3.82 11.42 2.18
CA ALA A 162 2.58 12.21 2.26
C ALA A 162 1.39 11.33 1.91
N ALA A 163 0.38 11.38 2.75
CA ALA A 163 -0.92 10.80 2.47
C ALA A 163 -1.83 11.84 1.80
N LYS A 164 -2.72 11.37 0.91
CA LYS A 164 -3.80 12.16 0.34
C LYS A 164 -5.11 11.39 0.43
N ILE A 165 -6.11 12.00 1.03
CA ILE A 165 -7.38 11.34 1.32
C ILE A 165 -8.55 12.14 0.76
N ARG A 166 -9.52 11.44 0.18
CA ARG A 166 -10.83 11.98 -0.17
C ARG A 166 -11.94 11.01 0.22
N ASN A 167 -12.91 11.48 1.00
CA ASN A 167 -13.98 10.65 1.57
C ASN A 167 -15.34 11.37 1.70
N TRP A 168 -15.67 12.29 0.79
CA TRP A 168 -16.91 13.08 0.82
C TRP A 168 -17.70 13.00 -0.48
N GLY A 169 -18.93 13.51 -0.44
CA GLY A 169 -19.85 13.57 -1.59
C GLY A 169 -19.41 14.52 -2.72
N PRO A 170 -20.24 14.66 -3.77
CA PRO A 170 -20.00 15.62 -4.83
C PRO A 170 -19.99 17.05 -4.28
N LYS A 171 -19.20 17.92 -4.92
CA LYS A 171 -19.18 19.37 -4.66
C LYS A 171 -19.70 20.06 -5.92
N ASP A 172 -21.01 19.95 -6.15
CA ASP A 172 -21.70 20.64 -7.25
C ASP A 172 -21.66 22.15 -7.03
N LYS A 173 -21.69 22.92 -8.11
CA LYS A 173 -21.91 24.36 -8.02
C LYS A 173 -23.39 24.64 -7.73
N ASP A 174 -23.68 25.80 -7.18
CA ASP A 174 -25.06 26.21 -6.89
C ASP A 174 -25.97 26.19 -8.13
N GLU A 175 -25.43 26.59 -9.29
CA GLU A 175 -26.14 26.55 -10.59
C GLU A 175 -26.52 25.13 -11.04
N ASP A 176 -25.75 24.12 -10.63
CA ASP A 176 -25.97 22.72 -11.02
C ASP A 176 -26.99 22.01 -10.11
N LEU A 177 -27.31 22.56 -8.93
CA LEU A 177 -28.17 21.88 -7.94
C LEU A 177 -29.60 21.63 -8.43
N ALA A 178 -30.10 22.48 -9.32
CA ALA A 178 -31.43 22.36 -9.91
C ALA A 178 -31.49 21.38 -11.10
N LEU A 179 -30.33 20.88 -11.58
CA LEU A 179 -30.31 19.93 -12.69
C LEU A 179 -30.97 18.62 -12.28
N PRO A 180 -31.75 17.97 -13.17
CA PRO A 180 -32.52 16.76 -12.86
C PRO A 180 -31.64 15.49 -12.89
N PHE A 181 -30.39 15.59 -12.46
CA PHE A 181 -29.44 14.47 -12.41
C PHE A 181 -29.23 14.00 -10.97
N TRP A 182 -29.16 12.69 -10.78
CA TRP A 182 -28.78 12.11 -9.50
C TRP A 182 -27.32 12.43 -9.18
N ALA A 183 -27.03 12.70 -7.90
CA ALA A 183 -25.68 12.93 -7.41
C ALA A 183 -25.47 12.23 -6.07
N GLY A 184 -24.28 11.68 -5.87
CA GLY A 184 -23.97 10.87 -4.70
C GLY A 184 -22.62 10.18 -4.80
N VAL A 185 -22.45 9.15 -4.00
CA VAL A 185 -21.25 8.30 -3.99
C VAL A 185 -21.69 6.87 -4.27
N LEU A 186 -20.93 6.17 -5.10
CA LEU A 186 -20.98 4.72 -5.27
C LEU A 186 -19.82 4.15 -4.45
N PRO A 187 -20.03 3.68 -3.21
CA PRO A 187 -18.96 3.22 -2.35
C PRO A 187 -18.31 1.95 -2.93
N LEU A 188 -17.00 1.84 -2.77
CA LEU A 188 -16.21 0.67 -3.16
C LEU A 188 -15.41 0.19 -1.96
N ARG A 189 -15.24 -1.12 -1.87
CA ARG A 189 -14.31 -1.75 -0.94
C ARG A 189 -13.71 -2.97 -1.60
N GLN A 190 -12.45 -3.27 -1.27
CA GLN A 190 -11.87 -4.56 -1.62
C GLN A 190 -12.55 -5.65 -0.81
N GLN A 191 -12.90 -6.77 -1.43
CA GLN A 191 -13.53 -7.90 -0.75
C GLN A 191 -12.69 -9.17 -0.80
N GLN A 192 -12.48 -9.81 0.35
CA GLN A 192 -11.93 -11.15 0.44
C GLN A 192 -13.04 -12.18 0.15
N LEU A 193 -12.76 -13.11 -0.76
CA LEU A 193 -13.67 -14.19 -1.15
C LEU A 193 -13.25 -15.50 -0.47
N PRO A 194 -14.12 -16.52 -0.33
CA PRO A 194 -13.74 -17.79 0.31
C PRO A 194 -12.45 -18.39 -0.26
N ALA A 195 -11.63 -19.00 0.59
CA ALA A 195 -10.40 -19.66 0.17
C ALA A 195 -10.69 -20.79 -0.82
N ILE A 196 -9.88 -20.88 -1.88
CA ILE A 196 -9.94 -21.96 -2.87
C ILE A 196 -8.74 -22.86 -2.64
N SER A 197 -8.99 -24.12 -2.30
CA SER A 197 -7.93 -25.12 -2.12
C SER A 197 -7.35 -25.56 -3.46
N GLU A 198 -6.06 -25.90 -3.46
CA GLU A 198 -5.41 -26.56 -4.58
C GLU A 198 -6.06 -27.93 -4.85
N SER A 199 -6.02 -28.36 -6.11
CA SER A 199 -6.57 -29.67 -6.50
C SER A 199 -5.89 -30.81 -5.73
N GLY A 200 -6.69 -31.67 -5.08
CA GLY A 200 -6.20 -32.81 -4.31
C GLY A 200 -5.87 -32.51 -2.84
N PHE A 201 -6.07 -31.28 -2.35
CA PHE A 201 -6.01 -31.00 -0.92
C PHE A 201 -7.32 -31.46 -0.24
N GLU A 202 -7.24 -32.51 0.57
CA GLU A 202 -8.38 -33.09 1.31
C GLU A 202 -8.39 -32.76 2.81
N GLY A 203 -7.37 -32.01 3.28
CA GLY A 203 -7.24 -31.65 4.69
C GLY A 203 -8.20 -30.55 5.14
N PRO A 204 -8.33 -30.32 6.46
CA PRO A 204 -9.01 -29.15 6.96
C PRO A 204 -8.25 -27.87 6.56
N LEU A 205 -8.98 -26.82 6.20
CA LEU A 205 -8.39 -25.50 5.98
C LEU A 205 -7.75 -24.98 7.29
N PRO A 206 -6.60 -24.30 7.24
CA PRO A 206 -6.07 -23.59 8.40
C PRO A 206 -6.98 -22.42 8.81
N ALA A 207 -6.89 -21.97 10.06
CA ALA A 207 -7.80 -20.97 10.63
C ALA A 207 -7.86 -19.65 9.84
N TYR A 208 -6.72 -19.18 9.32
CA TYR A 208 -6.67 -17.96 8.50
C TYR A 208 -7.44 -18.13 7.18
N ALA A 209 -7.46 -19.34 6.60
CA ALA A 209 -8.16 -19.63 5.36
C ALA A 209 -9.67 -19.81 5.59
N GLN A 210 -10.06 -20.42 6.70
CA GLN A 210 -11.47 -20.55 7.10
C GLN A 210 -12.12 -19.19 7.36
N SER A 211 -11.38 -18.25 7.96
CA SER A 211 -11.87 -16.91 8.33
C SER A 211 -11.64 -15.83 7.28
N TRP A 212 -11.00 -16.17 6.15
CA TRP A 212 -10.53 -15.20 5.15
C TRP A 212 -11.64 -14.29 4.59
N SER A 213 -12.81 -14.84 4.24
CA SER A 213 -13.95 -14.03 3.75
C SER A 213 -14.80 -13.40 4.85
N VAL A 214 -14.60 -13.81 6.11
CA VAL A 214 -15.38 -13.35 7.27
C VAL A 214 -14.74 -12.13 7.93
N GLN A 215 -13.41 -11.97 7.83
CA GLN A 215 -12.66 -10.87 8.45
C GLN A 215 -13.14 -9.47 8.04
N GLN A 216 -13.80 -9.30 6.90
CA GLN A 216 -14.35 -8.00 6.48
C GLN A 216 -15.80 -7.73 6.89
N ALA A 217 -16.54 -8.71 7.40
CA ALA A 217 -17.93 -8.51 7.82
C ALA A 217 -18.04 -7.65 9.10
N HIS A 218 -16.95 -7.47 9.85
CA HIS A 218 -16.93 -6.81 11.15
C HIS A 218 -16.16 -5.48 11.22
N ALA A 219 -15.66 -4.99 10.08
CA ALA A 219 -15.01 -3.68 9.97
C ALA A 219 -15.94 -2.68 9.25
N GLY A 220 -17.10 -2.41 9.85
CA GLY A 220 -18.10 -1.44 9.39
C GLY A 220 -18.36 -0.37 10.44
#